data_AF-A0A260RRL0-F1
#
_entry.id   AF-A0A260RRL0-F1
#
_cell.length_a   1.000
_cell.length_b   1.000
_cell.length_c   1.000
_cell.angle_alpha   90.00
_cell.angle_beta   90.00
_cell.angle_gamma   90.00
#
_symmetry.space_group_name_H-M   'P 1'
#
loop_
_entity.id
_entity.type
_entity.pdbx_description
1 polymer ?
#
loop_
_entity_poly.entity_id
_entity_poly.type
_entity_poly.pdbx_seq_one_letter_code
_entity_poly.pdbx_strand_id
1 'polypeptide(L)'
;MRRYPQNWSVLRENPPVYDESTGNKIPVPPTAVPVTGLLSLRFLETKQEQLPGELTTSQMVLQLNAPVPGGLNGRDRLRFDGDTRTDGTDATDIVEVGQVVYVRGRPKERRSAAGGPVQYVVAIVDHGSDMASSPELTP
;
A
#
# COMPACT_ATOMS: atom_id res chain seq x y z
N MET A 1 10.43 -18.47 10.27
CA MET A 1 10.31 -17.74 8.98
C MET A 1 9.41 -16.52 9.20
N ARG A 2 9.84 -15.33 8.78
CA ARG A 2 9.04 -14.10 8.91
C ARG A 2 7.86 -14.19 7.93
N ARG A 3 6.63 -14.18 8.44
CA ARG A 3 5.39 -14.36 7.63
C ARG A 3 5.19 -13.25 6.60
N TYR A 4 5.68 -12.05 6.92
CA TYR A 4 5.55 -10.84 6.13
C TYR A 4 6.92 -10.20 5.96
N PRO A 5 7.57 -10.40 4.80
CA PRO A 5 8.95 -9.96 4.58
C PRO A 5 9.07 -8.52 4.08
N GLN A 6 7.97 -7.95 3.57
CA GLN A 6 7.94 -6.58 3.09
C GLN A 6 7.72 -5.60 4.23
N ASN A 7 8.49 -4.52 4.23
CA ASN A 7 8.35 -3.40 5.14
C ASN A 7 7.49 -2.32 4.48
N TRP A 8 6.57 -1.78 5.25
CA TRP A 8 5.61 -0.78 4.81
C TRP A 8 5.43 0.28 5.90
N SER A 9 5.00 1.47 5.51
CA SER A 9 4.64 2.53 6.44
C SER A 9 3.24 3.04 6.14
N VAL A 10 2.34 2.99 7.13
CA VAL A 10 1.05 3.66 7.04
C VAL A 10 1.27 5.15 7.28
N LEU A 11 0.93 5.99 6.30
CA LEU A 11 1.12 7.43 6.36
C LEU A 11 -0.09 8.08 7.03
N ARG A 12 0.11 8.56 8.26
CA ARG A 12 -0.93 9.23 9.07
C ARG A 12 -0.83 10.74 8.92
N GLU A 13 -1.96 11.38 8.62
CA GLU A 13 -2.00 12.83 8.53
C GLU A 13 -1.79 13.46 9.89
N ASN A 14 -0.92 14.47 9.93
CA ASN A 14 -0.70 15.28 11.11
C ASN A 14 -1.55 16.55 11.03
N PRO A 15 -2.01 17.10 12.16
CA PRO A 15 -2.69 18.38 12.16
C PRO A 15 -1.76 19.47 11.60
N PRO A 16 -2.29 20.42 10.80
CA PRO A 16 -1.49 21.53 10.30
C PRO A 16 -1.06 22.43 11.47
N VAL A 17 0.11 23.05 11.33
CA VAL A 17 0.59 24.08 12.26
C VAL A 17 0.14 25.45 11.75
N TYR A 18 -0.16 26.38 12.65
CA TYR A 18 -0.53 27.74 12.27
C TYR A 18 0.67 28.67 12.43
N ASP A 19 0.92 29.51 11.43
CA ASP A 19 1.85 30.62 11.53
C ASP A 19 1.20 31.73 12.37
N GLU A 20 1.81 32.08 13.51
CA GLU A 20 1.29 33.10 14.42
C GLU A 20 1.28 34.50 13.81
N SER A 21 2.15 34.78 12.83
CA SER A 21 2.28 36.10 12.21
C SER A 21 1.29 36.35 11.07
N THR A 22 0.90 35.29 10.35
CA THR A 22 0.04 35.40 9.16
C THR A 22 -1.30 34.69 9.32
N GLY A 23 -1.47 33.84 10.34
CA GLY A 23 -2.64 32.98 10.51
C GLY A 23 -2.76 31.85 9.48
N ASN A 24 -1.75 31.69 8.61
CA ASN A 24 -1.76 30.68 7.57
C ASN A 24 -1.60 29.26 8.13
N LYS A 25 -2.25 28.30 7.48
CA LYS A 25 -2.08 26.87 7.78
C LYS A 25 -0.86 26.34 7.05
N ILE A 26 0.14 25.92 7.81
CA ILE A 26 1.33 25.24 7.31
C ILE A 26 1.05 23.72 7.33
N PRO A 27 1.08 23.04 6.17
CA PRO A 27 0.94 21.60 6.12
C PRO A 27 2.12 20.93 6.81
N VAL A 28 1.83 19.92 7.64
CA VAL A 28 2.85 19.09 8.29
C VAL A 28 2.95 17.76 7.53
N PRO A 29 4.16 17.28 7.19
CA PRO A 29 4.32 15.97 6.55
C PRO A 29 3.66 14.87 7.38
N PRO A 30 3.08 13.83 6.75
CA PRO A 30 2.44 12.74 7.47
C PRO A 30 3.45 11.92 8.29
N THR A 31 3.01 11.37 9.42
CA THR A 31 3.79 10.45 10.24
C THR A 31 3.79 9.05 9.63
N ALA A 32 4.97 8.47 9.43
CA ALA A 32 5.13 7.10 8.95
C ALA A 32 5.04 6.10 10.12
N VAL A 33 4.02 5.25 10.11
CA VAL A 33 3.82 4.19 11.12
C VAL A 33 4.27 2.85 10.53
N PRO A 34 5.35 2.24 11.03
CA PRO A 34 5.91 1.03 10.42
C PRO A 34 5.01 -0.18 10.63
N VAL A 35 4.82 -0.95 9.57
CA VAL A 35 4.12 -2.24 9.54
C VAL A 35 4.83 -3.20 8.59
N THR A 36 4.46 -4.47 8.64
CA THR A 36 4.99 -5.48 7.71
C THR A 36 3.86 -6.10 6.92
N GLY A 37 4.11 -6.46 5.66
CA GLY A 37 3.08 -7.04 4.81
C GLY A 37 3.58 -7.99 3.74
N LEU A 38 2.64 -8.34 2.86
CA LEU A 38 2.85 -9.07 1.62
C LEU A 38 1.84 -8.56 0.60
N LEU A 39 2.33 -7.88 -0.42
CA LEU A 39 1.60 -7.49 -1.61
C LEU A 39 1.47 -8.70 -2.54
N SER A 40 0.31 -8.87 -3.15
CA SER A 40 0.04 -9.96 -4.09
C SER A 40 -0.94 -9.51 -5.16
N LEU A 41 -0.65 -9.86 -6.42
CA LEU A 41 -1.61 -9.81 -7.52
C LEU A 41 -2.58 -10.98 -7.33
N ARG A 42 -3.81 -10.69 -6.90
CA ARG A 42 -4.79 -11.75 -6.58
C ARG A 42 -5.73 -12.07 -7.74
N PHE A 43 -5.56 -11.42 -8.90
CA PHE A 43 -6.43 -11.60 -10.04
C PHE A 43 -5.62 -12.16 -11.22
N LEU A 44 -6.12 -13.21 -11.87
CA LEU A 44 -5.63 -13.67 -13.17
C LEU A 44 -5.74 -12.58 -14.24
N GLU A 45 -6.70 -11.66 -14.04
CA GLU A 45 -6.86 -10.41 -14.79
C GLU A 45 -6.62 -9.27 -13.79
N THR A 46 -5.38 -8.80 -13.67
CA THR A 46 -5.13 -7.52 -13.00
C THR A 46 -6.06 -6.50 -13.65
N LYS A 47 -6.97 -5.86 -12.88
CA LYS A 47 -7.69 -4.69 -13.38
C LYS A 47 -6.68 -3.56 -13.49
N GLN A 48 -5.94 -3.59 -14.60
CA GLN A 48 -5.11 -2.50 -15.06
C GLN A 48 -6.00 -1.63 -15.93
N GLU A 49 -6.20 -0.39 -15.49
CA GLU A 49 -6.87 0.60 -16.28
C GLU A 49 -5.81 1.55 -16.81
N GLN A 50 -5.69 1.59 -18.15
CA GLN A 50 -4.86 2.56 -18.85
C GLN A 50 -5.64 3.88 -18.89
N LEU A 51 -5.11 4.90 -18.24
CA LEU A 51 -5.64 6.26 -18.24
C LEU A 51 -4.93 7.08 -19.33
N PRO A 52 -5.54 8.20 -19.79
CA PRO A 52 -4.88 9.12 -20.71
C PRO A 52 -3.53 9.58 -20.16
N GLY A 53 -2.51 9.64 -21.03
CA GLY A 53 -1.17 10.10 -20.67
C GLY A 53 -0.24 9.02 -20.10
N GLU A 54 -0.30 7.79 -20.64
CA GLU A 54 0.60 6.66 -20.29
C GLU A 54 0.52 6.20 -18.82
N LEU A 55 -0.52 6.62 -18.11
CA LEU A 55 -0.78 6.24 -16.72
C LEU A 55 -1.47 4.88 -16.68
N THR A 56 -0.95 3.96 -15.86
CA THR A 56 -1.56 2.66 -15.60
C THR A 56 -1.95 2.57 -14.13
N THR A 57 -3.22 2.30 -13.83
CA THR A 57 -3.66 2.04 -12.44
C THR A 57 -3.89 0.55 -12.23
N SER A 58 -3.25 -0.03 -11.22
CA SER A 58 -3.33 -1.46 -10.89
C SER A 58 -3.97 -1.65 -9.53
N GLN A 59 -5.00 -2.50 -9.48
CA GLN A 59 -5.61 -2.94 -8.23
C GLN A 59 -4.98 -4.26 -7.74
N MET A 60 -4.61 -4.29 -6.46
CA MET A 60 -3.84 -5.36 -5.83
C MET A 60 -4.38 -5.70 -4.46
N VAL A 61 -3.91 -6.81 -3.88
CA VAL A 61 -4.25 -7.20 -2.51
C VAL A 61 -3.01 -7.11 -1.64
N LEU A 62 -3.10 -6.31 -0.58
CA LEU A 62 -2.07 -6.17 0.44
C LEU A 62 -2.51 -6.86 1.72
N GLN A 63 -1.71 -7.83 2.17
CA GLN A 63 -1.88 -8.46 3.47
C GLN A 63 -0.91 -7.82 4.45
N LEU A 64 -1.41 -7.30 5.57
CA LEU A 64 -0.60 -6.69 6.63
C LEU A 64 -0.62 -7.55 7.88
N ASN A 65 0.53 -7.62 8.55
CA ASN A 65 0.64 -8.20 9.86
C ASN A 65 -0.23 -7.42 10.85
N ALA A 66 -0.93 -8.15 11.71
CA ALA A 66 -1.73 -7.55 12.78
C ALA A 66 -0.96 -7.54 14.11
N PRO A 67 -1.28 -6.61 15.02
CA PRO A 67 -2.18 -5.48 14.84
C PRO A 67 -1.53 -4.34 14.03
N VAL A 68 -2.35 -3.60 13.28
CA VAL A 68 -1.93 -2.33 12.65
C VAL A 68 -2.20 -1.20 13.64
N PRO A 69 -1.18 -0.43 14.09
CA PRO A 69 -1.40 0.67 15.02
C PRO A 69 -2.35 1.73 14.43
N GLY A 70 -3.41 2.05 15.18
CA GLY A 70 -4.49 2.95 14.74
C GLY A 70 -5.49 2.33 13.76
N GLY A 71 -5.42 1.02 13.49
CA GLY A 71 -6.29 0.32 12.54
C GLY A 71 -5.95 0.64 11.08
N LEU A 72 -6.73 0.14 10.12
CA LEU A 72 -6.59 0.52 8.72
C LEU A 72 -7.96 0.91 8.16
N ASN A 73 -8.03 2.01 7.42
CA ASN A 73 -9.24 2.55 6.82
C ASN A 73 -9.13 2.64 5.28
N GLY A 74 -10.26 2.89 4.62
CA GLY A 74 -10.37 2.93 3.16
C GLY A 74 -9.83 4.18 2.46
N ARG A 75 -9.09 5.02 3.18
CA ARG A 75 -8.43 6.23 2.66
C ARG A 75 -6.96 6.27 3.09
N ASP A 76 -6.48 5.25 3.79
CA ASP A 76 -5.10 5.19 4.25
C ASP A 76 -4.16 5.03 3.06
N ARG A 77 -2.98 5.63 3.21
CA ARG A 77 -1.88 5.54 2.27
C ARG A 77 -0.79 4.69 2.89
N LEU A 78 -0.23 3.77 2.12
CA LEU A 78 0.91 2.95 2.56
C LEU A 78 2.08 3.18 1.64
N ARG A 79 3.24 3.51 2.22
CA ARG A 79 4.51 3.59 1.50
C ARG A 79 5.23 2.25 1.56
N PHE A 80 5.77 1.79 0.44
CA PHE A 80 6.66 0.64 0.43
C PHE A 80 8.06 1.04 0.87
N ASP A 81 8.59 0.40 1.92
CA ASP A 81 9.91 0.72 2.48
C ASP A 81 10.98 -0.33 2.09
N GLY A 82 10.59 -1.37 1.35
CA GLY A 82 11.48 -2.40 0.83
C GLY A 82 11.15 -3.82 1.29
N ASP A 83 11.73 -4.81 0.62
CA ASP A 83 11.60 -6.23 0.96
C ASP A 83 12.85 -6.72 1.69
N THR A 84 12.67 -7.60 2.68
CA THR A 84 13.79 -8.27 3.37
C THR A 84 14.21 -9.59 2.72
N ARG A 85 13.50 -10.03 1.67
CA ARG A 85 13.96 -11.10 0.78
C ARG A 85 15.04 -10.55 -0.15
N THR A 86 16.19 -11.19 -0.18
CA THR A 86 17.32 -10.89 -1.08
C THR A 86 17.11 -11.41 -2.52
N ASP A 87 16.06 -12.21 -2.75
CA ASP A 87 16.00 -13.16 -3.87
C ASP A 87 14.66 -13.11 -4.64
N GLY A 88 13.70 -12.29 -4.22
CA GLY A 88 12.28 -12.48 -4.58
C GLY A 88 11.77 -11.53 -5.65
N THR A 89 11.73 -12.01 -6.89
CA THR A 89 11.13 -11.42 -8.11
C THR A 89 9.63 -11.06 -8.05
N ASP A 90 8.94 -11.23 -6.90
CA ASP A 90 7.47 -11.27 -6.90
C ASP A 90 6.77 -9.96 -6.49
N ALA A 91 7.50 -8.96 -6.00
CA ALA A 91 6.91 -7.68 -5.58
C ALA A 91 7.73 -6.42 -5.92
N THR A 92 9.05 -6.57 -6.10
CA THR A 92 9.95 -5.47 -6.50
C THR A 92 9.61 -4.89 -7.87
N ASP A 93 8.95 -5.67 -8.73
CA ASP A 93 8.63 -5.28 -10.10
C ASP A 93 7.31 -4.50 -10.21
N ILE A 94 6.53 -4.39 -9.12
CA ILE A 94 5.20 -3.78 -9.13
C ILE A 94 5.19 -2.43 -8.41
N VAL A 95 5.90 -2.35 -7.28
CA VAL A 95 6.00 -1.13 -6.47
C VAL A 95 7.45 -0.98 -6.02
N GLU A 96 8.04 0.17 -6.34
CA GLU A 96 9.41 0.52 -5.97
C GLU A 96 9.50 1.11 -4.56
N VAL A 97 10.69 1.06 -3.96
CA VAL A 97 10.94 1.64 -2.64
C VAL A 97 10.61 3.13 -2.67
N GLY A 98 9.77 3.58 -1.73
CA GLY A 98 9.31 4.95 -1.61
C GLY A 98 7.97 5.23 -2.29
N GLN A 99 7.48 4.34 -3.15
CA GLN A 99 6.16 4.50 -3.79
C GLN A 99 5.01 4.26 -2.80
N VAL A 100 3.86 4.84 -3.12
CA VAL A 100 2.68 4.85 -2.26
C VAL A 100 1.52 4.12 -2.94
N VAL A 101 0.89 3.22 -2.18
CA VAL A 101 -0.37 2.57 -2.55
C VAL A 101 -1.52 3.10 -1.71
N TYR A 102 -2.71 3.12 -2.30
CA TYR A 102 -3.91 3.68 -1.69
C TYR A 102 -4.88 2.57 -1.33
N VAL A 103 -5.31 2.51 -0.07
CA VAL A 103 -6.34 1.55 0.34
C VAL A 103 -7.66 1.90 -0.34
N ARG A 104 -8.33 0.89 -0.90
CA ARG A 104 -9.67 0.98 -1.44
C ARG A 104 -10.66 0.18 -0.61
N GLY A 105 -11.82 0.79 -0.37
CA GLY A 105 -12.91 0.15 0.37
C GLY A 105 -12.54 -0.13 1.83
N ARG A 106 -13.24 -1.07 2.47
CA ARG A 106 -13.02 -1.38 3.89
C ARG A 106 -12.03 -2.54 4.05
N PRO A 107 -10.87 -2.34 4.71
CA PRO A 107 -9.98 -3.43 5.06
C PRO A 107 -10.67 -4.50 5.89
N LYS A 108 -10.33 -5.76 5.66
CA LYS A 108 -10.93 -6.91 6.33
C LYS A 108 -9.95 -7.55 7.29
N GLU A 109 -10.27 -7.48 8.58
CA GLU A 109 -9.57 -8.24 9.60
C GLU A 109 -9.84 -9.74 9.43
N ARG A 110 -8.79 -10.55 9.54
CA ARG A 110 -8.87 -12.00 9.48
C ARG A 110 -8.48 -12.58 10.82
N ARG A 111 -9.37 -13.42 11.37
CA ARG A 111 -9.22 -14.11 12.64
C ARG A 111 -9.11 -15.61 12.40
N SER A 112 -8.50 -16.32 13.33
CA SER A 112 -8.54 -17.79 13.34
C SER A 112 -9.97 -18.28 13.54
N ALA A 113 -10.32 -19.41 12.93
CA ALA A 113 -11.70 -19.96 12.93
C ALA A 113 -12.29 -20.16 14.34
N ALA A 114 -11.45 -20.36 15.35
CA ALA A 114 -11.85 -20.55 16.75
C ALA A 114 -12.09 -19.24 17.54
N GLY A 115 -12.23 -18.08 16.89
CA GLY A 115 -12.55 -16.81 17.57
C GLY A 115 -11.35 -16.10 18.23
N GLY A 116 -10.14 -16.35 17.74
CA GLY A 116 -8.90 -15.78 18.27
C GLY A 116 -8.60 -14.32 17.86
N PRO A 117 -7.44 -13.77 18.28
CA PRO A 117 -7.02 -12.43 17.90
C PRO A 117 -6.87 -12.30 16.38
N VAL A 118 -6.97 -11.07 15.88
CA VAL A 118 -6.74 -10.75 14.47
C VAL A 118 -5.33 -11.19 14.11
N GLN A 119 -5.24 -12.04 13.08
CA GLN A 119 -3.98 -12.61 12.61
C GLN A 119 -3.33 -11.74 11.54
N TYR A 120 -4.15 -11.12 10.69
CA TYR A 120 -3.71 -10.22 9.63
C TYR A 120 -4.88 -9.38 9.13
N VAL A 121 -4.54 -8.28 8.46
CA VAL A 121 -5.49 -7.38 7.78
C VAL A 121 -5.31 -7.54 6.28
N VAL A 122 -6.42 -7.67 5.55
CA VAL A 122 -6.40 -7.68 4.08
C VAL A 122 -6.98 -6.37 3.57
N ALA A 123 -6.21 -5.67 2.73
CA ALA A 123 -6.62 -4.47 2.05
C ALA A 123 -6.60 -4.69 0.54
N ILE A 124 -7.56 -4.11 -0.16
CA ILE A 124 -7.45 -3.87 -1.60
C ILE A 124 -6.72 -2.54 -1.73
N VAL A 125 -5.70 -2.49 -2.57
CA VAL A 125 -4.91 -1.27 -2.79
C VAL A 125 -4.80 -0.95 -4.26
N ASP A 126 -4.81 0.34 -4.58
CA ASP A 126 -4.53 0.83 -5.93
C ASP A 126 -3.13 1.45 -5.98
N HIS A 127 -2.44 1.25 -7.10
CA HIS A 127 -1.16 1.87 -7.42
C HIS A 127 -1.23 2.47 -8.82
N GLY A 128 -0.84 3.73 -8.96
CA GLY A 128 -0.63 4.36 -10.27
C GLY A 128 0.84 4.28 -10.64
N SER A 129 1.13 3.86 -11.86
CA SER A 129 2.48 3.82 -12.42
C SER A 129 2.50 4.47 -13.80
N ASP A 130 3.58 5.19 -14.08
CA ASP A 130 3.85 5.79 -15.39
C ASP A 130 4.53 4.79 -16.34
N MET A 131 4.75 3.55 -15.89
CA MET A 131 5.21 2.49 -16.80
C MET A 131 4.10 2.17 -17.80
N ALA A 132 4.32 2.58 -19.04
CA ALA A 132 3.58 2.07 -20.18
C ALA A 132 3.59 0.54 -20.14
N SER A 133 2.40 -0.07 -20.21
CA SER A 133 2.30 -1.48 -20.54
C SER A 133 3.12 -1.70 -21.82
N SER A 134 4.15 -2.55 -21.76
CA SER A 134 4.98 -2.80 -22.95
C SER A 134 4.05 -3.22 -24.09
N PRO A 135 4.10 -2.58 -25.27
CA PRO A 135 3.26 -2.99 -26.38
C PRO A 135 3.59 -4.45 -26.70
N GLU A 136 2.56 -5.29 -26.73
CA GLU A 136 2.64 -6.66 -27.23
C GLU A 136 3.42 -6.65 -28.56
N LEU A 137 4.61 -7.25 -28.55
CA LEU A 137 5.27 -7.68 -29.77
C LEU A 137 4.36 -8.72 -30.43
N THR A 138 3.51 -8.24 -31.34
CA THR A 138 2.73 -9.12 -32.22
C THR A 138 3.70 -9.71 -33.26
N PRO A 139 3.67 -11.03 -33.53
CA PRO A 139 4.67 -11.75 -34.33
C PRO A 139 4.73 -11.34 -35.81
#